data_AF-A0A383BBG6-F1
#
_entry.id   AF-A0A383BBG6-F1
#
_cell.length_a   1.000
_cell.length_b   1.000
_cell.length_c   1.000
_cell.angle_alpha   90.00
_cell.angle_beta   90.00
_cell.angle_gamma   90.00
#
_symmetry.space_group_name_H-M   'P 1'
#
loop_
_entity.id
_entity.type
_entity.pdbx_description
1 polymer ?
#
loop_
_entity_poly.entity_id
_entity_poly.type
_entity_poly.pdbx_seq_one_letter_code
_entity_poly.pdbx_strand_id
1 'polypeptide(L)'
;MSLAQMKKSSSLDKLLGAAQSENQTQEKKSYKDERLWKPELDKSGNGYAVIRFLPAPDGEDMPWAKLWNHAFQGPTGQWYIENSLTTLGNNDPVSEMNSAYWNSGVESDKEIARRQKRKLQYYSNIYVVSDSRHPEHEGKVFLFRYGKKIFDKIMEAMQPAFEDETPVNPFDFWAGANFKLKIRKVDGYWNYDKSEFEASTPLFDNDDDIEV
;
A
#
# COMPACT_ATOMS: atom_id res chain seq x y z
N MET A 1 28.85 -45.03 -26.15
CA MET A 1 27.64 -44.24 -26.49
C MET A 1 27.56 -44.17 -28.00
N SER A 2 26.57 -44.82 -28.64
CA SER A 2 26.48 -44.85 -30.11
C SER A 2 25.68 -43.67 -30.66
N LEU A 3 26.00 -43.21 -31.89
CA LEU A 3 25.24 -42.17 -32.60
C LEU A 3 23.75 -42.51 -32.77
N ALA A 4 23.40 -43.80 -32.75
CA ALA A 4 22.02 -44.26 -32.80
C ALA A 4 21.25 -44.02 -31.49
N GLN A 5 21.94 -44.00 -30.35
CA GLN A 5 21.34 -43.65 -29.05
C GLN A 5 21.09 -42.14 -28.92
N MET A 6 21.88 -41.28 -29.57
CA MET A 6 21.66 -39.83 -29.60
C MET A 6 20.48 -39.39 -30.50
N LYS A 7 20.07 -40.21 -31.48
CA LYS A 7 18.89 -39.90 -32.33
C LYS A 7 17.54 -40.24 -31.68
N LYS A 8 17.52 -41.05 -30.61
CA LYS A 8 16.27 -41.48 -29.93
C LYS A 8 15.95 -40.68 -28.66
N SER A 9 16.84 -39.80 -28.20
CA SER A 9 16.72 -39.12 -26.90
C SER A 9 16.23 -37.66 -26.95
N SER A 10 15.80 -37.18 -28.12
CA SER A 10 15.16 -35.86 -28.25
C SER A 10 14.00 -35.97 -29.23
N SER A 11 12.83 -36.44 -28.75
CA SER A 11 11.62 -36.34 -29.56
C SER A 11 11.39 -34.86 -29.83
N LEU A 12 11.48 -34.48 -31.11
CA LEU A 12 11.34 -33.11 -31.59
C LEU A 12 10.04 -32.49 -31.04
N ASP A 13 9.00 -33.29 -30.84
CA ASP A 13 7.74 -32.92 -30.20
C ASP A 13 7.86 -32.48 -28.73
N LYS A 14 8.79 -33.06 -27.95
CA LYS A 14 9.07 -32.60 -26.57
C LYS A 14 9.80 -31.26 -26.58
N LEU A 15 10.72 -31.06 -27.51
CA LEU A 15 11.44 -29.80 -27.66
C LEU A 15 10.53 -28.68 -28.19
N LEU A 16 9.67 -29.01 -29.16
CA LEU A 16 8.64 -28.11 -29.70
C LEU A 16 7.57 -27.79 -28.66
N GLY A 17 7.12 -28.79 -27.88
CA GLY A 17 6.19 -28.59 -26.78
C GLY A 17 6.76 -27.71 -25.67
N ALA A 18 8.04 -27.90 -25.31
CA ALA A 18 8.73 -27.03 -24.36
C ALA A 18 8.85 -25.58 -24.89
N ALA A 19 9.30 -25.41 -26.13
CA ALA A 19 9.42 -24.10 -26.77
C ALA A 19 8.06 -23.39 -26.96
N GLN A 20 6.98 -24.13 -27.20
CA GLN A 20 5.62 -23.58 -27.24
C GLN A 20 5.13 -23.17 -25.85
N SER A 21 5.43 -23.95 -24.81
CA SER A 21 5.07 -23.62 -23.43
C SER A 21 5.82 -22.40 -22.88
N GLU A 22 7.07 -22.19 -23.32
CA GLU A 22 7.85 -20.98 -22.98
C GLU A 22 7.33 -19.72 -23.71
N ASN A 23 6.68 -19.88 -24.86
CA ASN A 23 6.08 -18.78 -25.62
C ASN A 23 4.62 -18.49 -25.26
N GLN A 24 4.01 -19.28 -24.35
CA GLN A 24 2.69 -18.93 -23.82
C GLN A 24 2.84 -17.70 -22.92
N THR A 25 2.12 -16.64 -23.28
CA THR A 25 2.04 -15.41 -22.50
C THR A 25 1.50 -15.80 -21.13
N GLN A 26 2.34 -15.78 -20.09
CA GLN A 26 1.92 -16.10 -18.74
C GLN A 26 0.69 -15.25 -18.40
N GLU A 27 -0.42 -15.90 -18.04
CA GLU A 27 -1.61 -15.20 -17.58
C GLU A 27 -1.21 -14.25 -16.45
N LYS A 28 -1.50 -12.96 -16.61
CA LYS A 28 -1.29 -11.96 -15.56
C LYS A 28 -2.23 -12.32 -14.40
N LYS A 29 -1.75 -13.12 -13.45
CA LYS A 29 -2.46 -13.39 -12.20
C LYS A 29 -2.53 -12.09 -11.40
N SER A 30 -3.68 -11.41 -11.46
CA SER A 30 -3.97 -10.29 -10.57
C SER A 30 -4.41 -10.85 -9.23
N TYR A 31 -3.51 -10.85 -8.25
CA TYR A 31 -3.85 -11.18 -6.87
C TYR A 31 -4.51 -9.96 -6.22
N LYS A 32 -5.84 -9.89 -6.23
CA LYS A 32 -6.60 -8.86 -5.52
C LYS A 32 -6.79 -9.34 -4.08
N ASP A 33 -6.20 -8.65 -3.12
CA ASP A 33 -6.48 -8.89 -1.70
C ASP A 33 -7.81 -8.23 -1.36
N GLU A 34 -8.83 -9.06 -1.08
CA GLU A 34 -10.20 -8.61 -0.80
C GLU A 34 -10.33 -7.88 0.54
N ARG A 35 -9.35 -8.02 1.44
CA ARG A 35 -9.30 -7.33 2.73
C ARG A 35 -8.92 -5.86 2.58
N LEU A 36 -8.26 -5.50 1.47
CA LEU A 36 -7.78 -4.13 1.24
C LEU A 36 -8.89 -3.27 0.64
N TRP A 37 -9.38 -2.31 1.42
CA TRP A 37 -10.23 -1.25 0.91
C TRP A 37 -9.39 -0.20 0.19
N LYS A 38 -9.94 0.33 -0.90
CA LYS A 38 -9.37 1.45 -1.66
C LYS A 38 -10.50 2.38 -2.09
N PRO A 39 -10.33 3.70 -1.94
CA PRO A 39 -11.32 4.66 -2.41
C PRO A 39 -11.39 4.64 -3.94
N GLU A 40 -12.60 4.64 -4.48
CA GLU A 40 -12.83 4.83 -5.91
C GLU A 40 -12.78 6.33 -6.28
N LEU A 41 -12.16 6.64 -7.41
CA LEU A 41 -12.12 7.99 -7.95
C LEU A 41 -13.19 8.20 -9.02
N ASP A 42 -13.75 9.39 -9.06
CA ASP A 42 -14.61 9.84 -10.15
C ASP A 42 -13.83 10.06 -11.46
N LYS A 43 -14.59 10.32 -12.54
CA LYS A 43 -14.03 10.58 -13.87
C LYS A 43 -13.09 11.80 -13.90
N SER A 44 -13.23 12.70 -12.93
CA SER A 44 -12.40 13.90 -12.76
C SER A 44 -11.17 13.64 -11.87
N GLY A 45 -10.99 12.42 -11.36
CA GLY A 45 -9.90 12.04 -10.46
C GLY A 45 -10.09 12.49 -9.02
N ASN A 46 -11.31 12.82 -8.60
CA ASN A 46 -11.65 13.15 -7.22
C ASN A 46 -12.26 11.95 -6.51
N GLY A 47 -11.93 11.76 -5.24
CA GLY A 47 -12.50 10.73 -4.37
C GLY A 47 -12.97 11.33 -3.05
N TYR A 48 -14.02 10.76 -2.48
CA TYR A 48 -14.53 11.13 -1.16
C TYR A 48 -15.04 9.89 -0.42
N ALA A 49 -14.57 9.71 0.80
CA ALA A 49 -15.08 8.73 1.74
C ALA A 49 -14.88 9.24 3.17
N VAL A 50 -15.67 8.72 4.10
CA VAL A 50 -15.50 8.93 5.54
C VAL A 50 -15.13 7.58 6.15
N ILE A 51 -13.99 7.52 6.81
CA ILE A 51 -13.47 6.31 7.43
C ILE A 51 -13.11 6.59 8.89
N ARG A 52 -13.19 5.58 9.75
CA ARG A 52 -12.72 5.64 11.13
C ARG A 52 -11.52 4.71 11.27
N PHE A 53 -10.41 5.23 11.79
CA PHE A 53 -9.27 4.38 12.13
C PHE A 53 -9.60 3.58 13.40
N LEU A 54 -9.27 2.29 13.39
CA LEU A 54 -9.57 1.38 14.49
C LEU A 54 -8.32 1.09 15.33
N PRO A 55 -8.47 0.83 16.64
CA PRO A 55 -7.36 0.51 17.51
C PRO A 55 -6.65 -0.79 17.12
N ALA A 56 -5.54 -1.05 17.80
CA ALA A 56 -4.74 -2.25 17.57
C ALA A 56 -5.61 -3.50 17.84
N PRO A 57 -5.58 -4.51 16.95
CA PRO A 57 -6.25 -5.77 17.21
C PRO A 57 -5.53 -6.53 18.35
N ASP A 58 -6.23 -7.51 18.92
CA ASP A 58 -5.66 -8.35 19.98
C ASP A 58 -4.32 -8.97 19.56
N GLY A 59 -3.33 -8.83 20.44
CA GLY A 59 -1.97 -9.34 20.23
C GLY A 59 -1.02 -8.40 19.49
N GLU A 60 -1.48 -7.24 19.04
CA GLU A 60 -0.64 -6.19 18.45
C GLU A 60 -0.57 -4.96 19.36
N ASP A 61 0.61 -4.36 19.48
CA ASP A 61 0.80 -3.16 20.32
C ASP A 61 0.41 -1.86 19.57
N MET A 62 0.42 -1.89 18.23
CA MET A 62 0.32 -0.70 17.40
C MET A 62 -0.90 -0.77 16.47
N PRO A 63 -1.68 0.32 16.30
CA PRO A 63 -2.85 0.34 15.42
C PRO A 63 -2.46 0.55 13.93
N TRP A 64 -1.16 0.53 13.63
CA TRP A 64 -0.67 0.54 12.26
C TRP A 64 0.55 -0.37 12.08
N ALA A 65 0.68 -0.94 10.89
CA ALA A 65 1.89 -1.59 10.42
C ALA A 65 2.64 -0.70 9.44
N LYS A 66 3.94 -0.53 9.66
CA LYS A 66 4.85 0.21 8.76
C LYS A 66 5.52 -0.76 7.80
N LEU A 67 5.49 -0.47 6.51
CA LEU A 67 6.10 -1.31 5.47
C LEU A 67 6.86 -0.45 4.46
N TRP A 68 8.09 -0.84 4.17
CA TRP A 68 8.83 -0.36 3.01
C TRP A 68 8.71 -1.35 1.87
N ASN A 69 8.49 -0.87 0.65
CA ASN A 69 8.46 -1.73 -0.53
C ASN A 69 9.14 -1.06 -1.73
N HIS A 70 9.60 -1.86 -2.68
CA HIS A 70 10.06 -1.42 -3.99
C HIS A 70 8.97 -1.70 -5.03
N ALA A 71 8.82 -0.80 -6.00
CA ALA A 71 7.86 -0.96 -7.09
C ALA A 71 8.36 -0.17 -8.32
N PHE A 72 9.12 -0.83 -9.19
CA PHE A 72 9.73 -0.24 -10.37
C PHE A 72 9.82 -1.23 -11.53
N GLN A 73 9.92 -0.71 -12.74
CA GLN A 73 10.17 -1.51 -13.94
C GLN A 73 11.68 -1.58 -14.20
N GLY A 74 12.22 -2.80 -14.31
CA GLY A 74 13.63 -3.06 -14.61
C GLY A 74 13.98 -2.86 -16.09
N PRO A 75 15.26 -3.00 -16.47
CA PRO A 75 15.72 -2.80 -17.84
C PRO A 75 15.09 -3.74 -18.88
N THR A 76 14.66 -4.93 -18.44
CA THR A 76 13.97 -5.92 -19.27
C THR A 76 12.49 -5.59 -19.50
N GLY A 77 11.99 -4.49 -18.94
CA GLY A 77 10.57 -4.14 -18.95
C GLY A 77 9.72 -4.93 -17.94
N GLN A 78 10.32 -5.81 -17.14
CA GLN A 78 9.60 -6.53 -16.08
C GLN A 78 9.47 -5.68 -14.81
N TRP A 79 8.38 -5.87 -14.08
CA TRP A 79 8.14 -5.19 -12.81
C TRP A 79 8.77 -5.94 -11.65
N TYR A 80 9.45 -5.20 -10.78
CA TYR A 80 9.86 -5.65 -9.45
C TYR A 80 8.96 -4.95 -8.43
N ILE A 81 8.10 -5.72 -7.75
CA ILE A 81 7.17 -5.23 -6.72
C ILE A 81 7.31 -6.14 -5.51
N GLU A 82 8.17 -5.75 -4.57
CA GLU A 82 8.50 -6.57 -3.41
C GLU A 82 8.65 -5.74 -2.14
N ASN A 83 8.46 -6.38 -0.99
CA ASN A 83 8.70 -5.76 0.31
C ASN A 83 10.20 -5.62 0.56
N SER A 84 10.57 -4.53 1.22
CA SER A 84 11.96 -4.25 1.57
C SER A 84 12.31 -4.81 2.94
N LEU A 85 13.46 -5.48 3.03
CA LEU A 85 14.00 -6.01 4.28
C LEU A 85 14.33 -4.91 5.30
N THR A 86 14.51 -3.68 4.82
CA THR A 86 14.71 -2.51 5.68
C THR A 86 13.53 -2.20 6.59
N THR A 87 12.35 -2.76 6.32
CA THR A 87 11.20 -2.74 7.25
C THR A 87 11.56 -3.36 8.59
N LEU A 88 12.36 -4.43 8.58
CA LEU A 88 12.83 -5.15 9.77
C LEU A 88 14.18 -4.63 10.28
N GLY A 89 14.70 -3.54 9.71
CA GLY A 89 16.04 -3.04 10.01
C GLY A 89 17.19 -3.83 9.36
N ASN A 90 16.88 -4.78 8.48
CA ASN A 90 17.87 -5.59 7.78
C ASN A 90 18.38 -4.91 6.50
N ASN A 91 19.54 -5.38 6.04
CA ASN A 91 20.09 -5.00 4.75
C ASN A 91 19.19 -5.52 3.61
N ASP A 92 19.01 -4.70 2.59
CA ASP A 92 18.11 -4.96 1.47
C ASP A 92 18.90 -4.82 0.16
N PRO A 93 18.93 -5.85 -0.70
CA PRO A 93 19.76 -5.85 -1.90
C PRO A 93 19.49 -4.67 -2.85
N VAL A 94 18.23 -4.27 -2.98
CA VAL A 94 17.86 -3.13 -3.85
C VAL A 94 18.35 -1.83 -3.23
N SER A 95 18.27 -1.69 -1.90
CA SER A 95 18.75 -0.52 -1.17
C SER A 95 20.28 -0.39 -1.22
N GLU A 96 21.02 -1.50 -1.11
CA GLU A 96 22.48 -1.53 -1.26
C GLU A 96 22.88 -1.12 -2.68
N MET A 97 22.25 -1.71 -3.70
CA MET A 97 22.50 -1.36 -5.10
C MET A 97 22.17 0.11 -5.39
N ASN A 98 21.07 0.64 -4.87
CA ASN A 98 20.71 2.05 -5.01
C ASN A 98 21.73 2.98 -4.34
N SER A 99 22.32 2.56 -3.23
CA SER A 99 23.37 3.33 -2.56
C SER A 99 24.63 3.39 -3.42
N ALA A 100 25.00 2.28 -4.08
CA ALA A 100 26.11 2.26 -5.04
C ALA A 100 25.84 3.18 -6.24
N TYR A 101 24.64 3.13 -6.82
CA TYR A 101 24.24 4.02 -7.92
C TYR A 101 24.23 5.50 -7.52
N TRP A 102 23.77 5.82 -6.32
CA TRP A 102 23.78 7.20 -5.84
C TRP A 102 25.20 7.74 -5.65
N ASN A 103 26.07 6.90 -5.10
CA ASN A 103 27.46 7.24 -4.78
C ASN A 103 28.41 7.19 -5.99
N SER A 104 27.99 6.64 -7.13
CA SER A 104 28.80 6.66 -8.37
C SER A 104 29.01 8.09 -8.89
N GLY A 105 28.15 9.02 -8.50
CA GLY A 105 28.18 10.42 -8.93
C GLY A 105 27.63 10.67 -10.33
N VAL A 106 27.35 9.60 -11.10
CA VAL A 106 26.81 9.67 -12.46
C VAL A 106 25.30 9.93 -12.42
N GLU A 107 24.83 10.90 -13.20
CA GLU A 107 23.40 11.28 -13.16
C GLU A 107 22.47 10.17 -13.66
N SER A 108 22.89 9.38 -14.65
CA SER A 108 22.12 8.23 -15.12
C SER A 108 21.89 7.18 -14.03
N ASP A 109 22.88 6.97 -13.16
CA ASP A 109 22.77 6.02 -12.05
C ASP A 109 21.86 6.57 -10.96
N LYS A 110 21.94 7.87 -10.67
CA LYS A 110 21.02 8.54 -9.75
C LYS A 110 19.57 8.44 -10.23
N GLU A 111 19.32 8.54 -11.53
CA GLU A 111 17.98 8.32 -12.10
C GLU A 111 17.48 6.89 -11.88
N ILE A 112 18.36 5.89 -11.99
CA ILE A 112 18.03 4.50 -11.64
C ILE A 112 17.67 4.40 -10.15
N ALA A 113 18.49 4.96 -9.27
CA ALA A 113 18.25 4.94 -7.82
C ALA A 113 16.94 5.66 -7.45
N ARG A 114 16.63 6.80 -8.08
CA ARG A 114 15.37 7.53 -7.88
C ARG A 114 14.15 6.70 -8.28
N ARG A 115 14.22 6.00 -9.42
CA ARG A 115 13.15 5.11 -9.90
C ARG A 115 12.94 3.90 -8.99
N GLN A 116 14.03 3.34 -8.47
CA GLN A 116 14.02 2.14 -7.63
C GLN A 116 13.81 2.43 -6.14
N LYS A 117 13.76 3.70 -5.75
CA LYS A 117 13.60 4.14 -4.36
C LYS A 117 12.41 3.44 -3.68
N ARG A 118 12.66 2.96 -2.46
CA ARG A 118 11.62 2.38 -1.60
C ARG A 118 10.50 3.39 -1.30
N LYS A 119 9.28 2.88 -1.23
CA LYS A 119 8.07 3.65 -0.90
C LYS A 119 7.61 3.25 0.50
N LEU A 120 7.30 4.26 1.31
CA LEU A 120 6.77 4.07 2.67
C LEU A 120 5.26 3.86 2.58
N GLN A 121 4.79 2.77 3.17
CA GLN A 121 3.38 2.45 3.28
C GLN A 121 3.05 2.16 4.74
N TYR A 122 1.85 2.54 5.12
CA TYR A 122 1.24 2.24 6.40
C TYR A 122 -0.06 1.49 6.15
N TYR A 123 -0.39 0.59 7.05
CA TYR A 123 -1.62 -0.18 7.03
C TYR A 123 -2.30 -0.06 8.38
N SER A 124 -3.59 0.25 8.39
CA SER A 124 -4.42 0.25 9.60
C SER A 124 -5.76 -0.42 9.31
N ASN A 125 -6.36 -1.01 10.35
CA ASN A 125 -7.76 -1.38 10.29
C ASN A 125 -8.61 -0.12 10.29
N ILE A 126 -9.63 -0.10 9.44
CA ILE A 126 -10.60 0.99 9.36
C ILE A 126 -12.01 0.45 9.36
N TYR A 127 -12.92 1.24 9.91
CA TYR A 127 -14.36 1.11 9.71
C TYR A 127 -14.81 2.13 8.66
N VAL A 128 -15.53 1.69 7.64
CA VAL A 128 -16.04 2.58 6.58
C VAL A 128 -17.36 3.19 7.05
N VAL A 129 -17.32 4.49 7.38
CA VAL A 129 -18.50 5.25 7.84
C VAL A 129 -19.36 5.66 6.65
N SER A 130 -18.75 6.14 5.58
CA SER A 130 -19.44 6.45 4.33
C SER A 130 -18.55 6.26 3.11
N ASP A 131 -19.07 5.59 2.10
CA ASP A 131 -18.45 5.38 0.80
C ASP A 131 -19.54 5.50 -0.27
N SER A 132 -19.78 6.72 -0.72
CA SER A 132 -20.84 7.03 -1.70
C SER A 132 -20.76 6.25 -3.02
N ARG A 133 -19.61 5.68 -3.36
CA ARG A 133 -19.38 4.91 -4.58
C ARG A 133 -19.54 3.42 -4.37
N HIS A 134 -19.23 2.96 -3.16
CA HIS A 134 -19.44 1.58 -2.74
C HIS A 134 -20.21 1.54 -1.42
N PRO A 135 -21.53 1.84 -1.41
CA PRO A 135 -22.34 1.78 -0.20
C PRO A 135 -22.31 0.41 0.47
N GLU A 136 -22.00 -0.65 -0.27
CA GLU A 136 -21.82 -2.01 0.26
C GLU A 136 -20.63 -2.16 1.23
N HIS A 137 -19.72 -1.18 1.27
CA HIS A 137 -18.62 -1.14 2.23
C HIS A 137 -18.99 -0.45 3.54
N GLU A 138 -20.04 0.38 3.55
CA GLU A 138 -20.46 1.12 4.73
C GLU A 138 -20.83 0.13 5.86
N GLY A 139 -20.33 0.41 7.06
CA GLY A 139 -20.51 -0.47 8.21
C GLY A 139 -19.52 -1.62 8.34
N LYS A 140 -18.58 -1.79 7.40
CA LYS A 140 -17.62 -2.91 7.41
C LYS A 140 -16.21 -2.47 7.76
N VAL A 141 -15.44 -3.45 8.23
CA VAL A 141 -14.02 -3.30 8.58
C VAL A 141 -13.13 -3.79 7.45
N PHE A 142 -12.10 -3.01 7.13
CA PHE A 142 -11.11 -3.34 6.10
C PHE A 142 -9.70 -2.90 6.50
N LEU A 143 -8.69 -3.41 5.78
CA LEU A 143 -7.35 -2.86 5.80
C LEU A 143 -7.26 -1.66 4.86
N PHE A 144 -6.80 -0.53 5.39
CA PHE A 144 -6.51 0.66 4.60
C PHE A 144 -5.02 0.89 4.48
N ARG A 145 -4.55 0.98 3.23
CA ARG A 145 -3.17 1.24 2.90
C ARG A 145 -2.96 2.70 2.50
N TYR A 146 -2.09 3.39 3.21
CA TYR A 146 -1.83 4.82 3.01
C TYR A 146 -0.35 5.17 3.09
N GLY A 147 0.00 6.38 2.66
CA GLY A 147 1.38 6.89 2.67
C GLY A 147 1.62 7.94 3.76
N LYS A 148 2.83 8.51 3.77
CA LYS A 148 3.28 9.49 4.77
C LYS A 148 2.30 10.65 4.99
N LYS A 149 1.70 11.22 3.94
CA LYS A 149 0.78 12.37 4.08
C LYS A 149 -0.43 12.11 4.99
N ILE A 150 -1.00 10.90 4.94
CA ILE A 150 -2.13 10.54 5.81
C ILE A 150 -1.61 10.20 7.20
N PHE A 151 -0.47 9.52 7.29
CA PHE A 151 0.17 9.25 8.58
C PHE A 151 0.53 10.53 9.35
N ASP A 152 1.05 11.54 8.65
CA ASP A 152 1.36 12.85 9.25
C ASP A 152 0.09 13.48 9.83
N LYS A 153 -1.05 13.41 9.14
CA LYS A 153 -2.34 13.90 9.67
C LYS A 153 -2.81 13.14 10.91
N ILE A 154 -2.55 11.83 10.98
CA ILE A 154 -2.83 11.01 12.17
C ILE A 154 -1.96 11.50 13.33
N MET A 155 -0.67 11.72 13.10
CA MET A 155 0.27 12.21 14.12
C MET A 155 -0.06 13.64 14.56
N GLU A 156 -0.41 14.53 13.63
CA GLU A 156 -0.84 15.90 13.92
C GLU A 156 -2.10 15.94 14.79
N ALA A 157 -3.06 15.03 14.57
CA ALA A 157 -4.23 14.91 15.44
C ALA A 157 -3.86 14.47 16.87
N MET A 158 -2.89 13.56 17.02
CA MET A 158 -2.44 13.06 18.32
C MET A 158 -1.48 14.02 19.04
N GLN A 159 -0.72 14.81 18.28
CA GLN A 159 0.32 15.71 18.74
C GLN A 159 0.20 17.04 17.98
N PRO A 160 -0.83 17.83 18.29
CA PRO A 160 -1.06 19.11 17.63
C PRO A 160 0.11 20.07 17.86
N ALA A 161 0.32 20.96 16.89
CA ALA A 161 1.46 21.87 16.90
C ALA A 161 1.21 23.15 17.72
N PHE A 162 -0.06 23.46 18.02
CA PHE A 162 -0.49 24.70 18.67
C PHE A 162 -1.20 24.40 20.00
N GLU A 163 -1.03 25.27 20.99
CA GLU A 163 -1.54 25.07 22.36
C GLU A 163 -3.06 25.15 22.47
N ASP A 164 -3.73 25.75 21.50
CA ASP A 164 -5.20 25.87 21.44
C ASP A 164 -5.88 24.65 20.79
N GLU A 165 -5.11 23.72 20.23
CA GLU A 165 -5.61 22.48 19.64
C GLU A 165 -5.64 21.36 20.69
N THR A 166 -6.77 20.63 20.75
CA THR A 166 -6.91 19.51 21.67
C THR A 166 -6.42 18.22 21.02
N PRO A 167 -5.46 17.50 21.63
CA PRO A 167 -5.03 16.20 21.13
C PRO A 167 -6.18 15.20 21.06
N VAL A 168 -6.31 14.51 19.93
CA VAL A 168 -7.29 13.45 19.71
C VAL A 168 -6.57 12.17 19.32
N ASN A 169 -6.87 11.06 19.99
CA ASN A 169 -6.42 9.74 19.54
C ASN A 169 -7.41 9.21 18.50
N PRO A 170 -7.12 9.25 17.19
CA PRO A 170 -8.09 8.88 16.16
C PRO A 170 -8.44 7.38 16.17
N PHE A 171 -7.69 6.56 16.89
CA PHE A 171 -7.89 5.13 17.05
C PHE A 171 -8.78 4.77 18.25
N ASP A 172 -9.23 5.75 19.04
CA ASP A 172 -10.09 5.50 20.19
C ASP A 172 -11.55 5.29 19.78
N PHE A 173 -12.23 4.31 20.38
CA PHE A 173 -13.63 4.00 20.06
C PHE A 173 -14.61 5.07 20.54
N TRP A 174 -14.35 5.71 21.68
CA TRP A 174 -15.27 6.66 22.33
C TRP A 174 -14.90 8.11 22.08
N ALA A 175 -13.60 8.42 22.06
CA ALA A 175 -13.05 9.76 21.95
C ALA A 175 -12.20 9.97 20.68
N GLY A 176 -12.22 9.02 19.73
CA GLY A 176 -11.54 9.19 18.45
C GLY A 176 -12.29 10.12 17.50
N ALA A 177 -11.87 10.15 16.24
CA ALA A 177 -12.48 11.00 15.23
C ALA A 177 -12.55 10.31 13.86
N ASN A 178 -13.62 10.59 13.14
CA ASN A 178 -13.75 10.17 11.74
C ASN A 178 -12.76 10.96 10.88
N PHE A 179 -12.25 10.32 9.84
CA PHE A 179 -11.36 10.90 8.85
C PHE A 179 -12.08 11.08 7.52
N LYS A 180 -12.21 12.33 7.08
CA LYS A 180 -12.71 12.67 5.76
C LYS A 180 -11.60 12.51 4.74
N LEU A 181 -11.59 11.38 4.03
CA LEU A 181 -10.64 11.13 2.96
C LEU A 181 -11.09 11.88 1.70
N LYS A 182 -10.37 12.94 1.35
CA LYS A 182 -10.60 13.75 0.16
C LYS A 182 -9.42 13.62 -0.78
N ILE A 183 -9.63 12.95 -1.92
CA ILE A 183 -8.60 12.75 -2.93
C ILE A 183 -8.83 13.70 -4.09
N ARG A 184 -7.77 14.33 -4.56
CA ARG A 184 -7.77 15.10 -5.81
C ARG A 184 -6.55 14.73 -6.64
N LYS A 185 -6.69 14.73 -7.96
CA LYS A 185 -5.56 14.58 -8.86
C LYS A 185 -4.93 15.95 -9.13
N VAL A 186 -3.68 16.14 -8.71
CA VAL A 186 -2.88 17.36 -8.97
C VAL A 186 -1.60 16.91 -9.65
N ASP A 187 -1.32 17.46 -10.83
CA ASP A 187 -0.16 17.12 -11.67
C ASP A 187 0.06 15.62 -11.90
N GLY A 188 -1.04 14.87 -12.03
CA GLY A 188 -0.98 13.42 -12.25
C GLY A 188 -0.94 12.56 -10.98
N TYR A 189 -0.77 13.16 -9.80
CA TYR A 189 -0.62 12.46 -8.52
C TYR A 189 -1.84 12.65 -7.60
N TRP A 190 -2.06 11.69 -6.71
CA TRP A 190 -3.08 11.80 -5.67
C TRP A 190 -2.62 12.77 -4.59
N ASN A 191 -3.44 13.77 -4.34
CA ASN A 191 -3.29 14.77 -3.30
C ASN A 191 -4.35 14.54 -2.22
N TYR A 192 -3.94 14.67 -0.95
CA TYR A 192 -4.77 14.43 0.22
C TYR A 192 -4.81 15.65 1.15
N ASP A 193 -4.38 16.82 0.69
CA ASP A 193 -4.15 17.97 1.57
C ASP A 193 -5.45 18.46 2.20
N LYS A 194 -6.59 18.26 1.50
CA LYS A 194 -7.94 18.55 1.99
C LYS A 194 -8.54 17.47 2.90
N SER A 195 -7.87 16.33 3.07
CA SER A 195 -8.32 15.32 4.03
C SER A 195 -8.08 15.82 5.45
N GLU A 196 -9.00 15.54 6.35
CA GLU A 196 -9.00 16.09 7.70
C GLU A 196 -9.78 15.18 8.65
N PHE A 197 -9.49 15.30 9.95
CA PHE A 197 -10.32 14.70 10.99
C PHE A 197 -11.53 15.58 11.29
N GLU A 198 -12.65 14.94 11.59
CA GLU A 198 -13.80 15.60 12.19
C GLU A 198 -13.55 15.89 13.68
N ALA A 199 -14.51 16.53 14.35
CA ALA A 199 -14.50 16.62 15.80
C ALA A 199 -14.50 15.22 16.43
N SER A 200 -14.00 15.12 17.65
CA SER A 200 -14.03 13.88 18.42
C SER A 200 -15.48 13.42 18.62
N THR A 201 -15.75 12.16 18.28
CA THR A 201 -17.04 11.50 18.46
C THR A 201 -16.84 10.03 18.77
N PRO A 202 -17.74 9.40 19.53
CA PRO A 202 -17.76 7.94 19.61
C PRO A 202 -18.07 7.35 18.23
N LEU A 203 -17.64 6.10 18.02
CA LEU A 203 -17.92 5.37 16.78
C LEU A 203 -19.40 4.99 16.66
N PHE A 204 -20.00 4.60 17.78
CA PHE A 204 -21.42 4.25 17.89
C PHE A 204 -22.08 5.07 18.99
N ASP A 205 -23.38 5.31 18.86
CA ASP A 205 -24.14 6.13 19.82
C ASP A 205 -24.38 5.41 21.16
N ASN A 206 -24.29 4.08 21.19
CA ASN A 206 -24.48 3.25 22.37
C ASN A 206 -23.25 2.39 22.65
N ASP A 207 -22.89 2.25 23.93
CA ASP A 207 -21.76 1.43 24.38
C ASP A 207 -21.97 -0.08 24.12
N ASP A 208 -23.23 -0.55 24.10
CA ASP A 208 -23.57 -1.97 23.85
C ASP A 208 -23.20 -2.42 22.42
N ASP A 209 -23.05 -1.47 21.48
CA ASP A 209 -22.58 -1.76 20.11
C ASP A 209 -21.04 -1.80 20.02
N ILE A 210 -20.33 -1.53 21.13
CA ILE A 210 -18.85 -1.53 21.25
C ILE A 210 -18.35 -2.79 21.97
N GLU A 211 -19.10 -3.90 21.98
CA GLU A 211 -18.57 -5.16 22.52
C GLU A 211 -17.41 -5.70 21.65
N VAL A 212 -16.20 -5.67 22.23
CA VAL A 212 -14.94 -6.20 21.69
C VAL A 212 -14.80 -7.67 22.04
#